data_AF-A0A3D8RAV4-F1
#
_entry.id   AF-A0A3D8RAV4-F1
#
_cell.length_a   1.000
_cell.length_b   1.000
_cell.length_c   1.000
_cell.angle_alpha   90.00
_cell.angle_beta   90.00
_cell.angle_gamma   90.00
#
_symmetry.space_group_name_H-M   'P 1'
#
loop_
_entity.id
_entity.type
_entity.pdbx_description
1 polymer ?
#
loop_
_entity_poly.entity_id
_entity_poly.type
_entity_poly.pdbx_seq_one_letter_code
_entity_poly.pdbx_strand_id
1 'polypeptide(L)'
;MPAHLFILDQGETDHPTGPLNGRIFTCLADGSSPRDLLVGLHDHPDADHNLRQAEHDSIYFTNMGQPSPDGWTKAGSIQRCNLDGSNLTTILSAGEKTHTPKQLVIASKAKKLYWCDREGMRVMRCNLDGSNVETLVQNGDVENLEHRKDYLRWCIGIQVDEAAGYVYWTQKGPPKGGKGRIFRCLVEPEGDREIETLFDGLPEPIDLELDLQEQYIYWTDRGDVPYGNTVNRAKIPARGEKTTHEILVRKLHEGIGLALDEREKSMYITDLLGGVYRADLDGKNEAVLFPDLGTLTGIALAHLETGV
;
A
#
# COMPACT_ATOMS: atom_id res chain seq x y z
N MET A 1 -18.29 -16.17 7.00
CA MET A 1 -17.30 -15.74 6.00
C MET A 1 -15.92 -15.76 6.64
N PRO A 2 -15.09 -16.79 6.40
CA PRO A 2 -13.69 -16.75 6.81
C PRO A 2 -12.94 -15.60 6.12
N ALA A 3 -11.96 -15.04 6.84
CA ALA A 3 -11.02 -14.08 6.29
C ALA A 3 -9.99 -14.80 5.40
N HIS A 4 -9.79 -14.27 4.20
CA HIS A 4 -8.75 -14.65 3.26
C HIS A 4 -7.74 -13.51 3.15
N LEU A 5 -6.46 -13.88 3.05
CA LEU A 5 -5.39 -12.96 2.70
C LEU A 5 -5.12 -13.06 1.19
N PHE A 6 -4.89 -11.93 0.55
CA PHE A 6 -4.25 -11.87 -0.75
C PHE A 6 -2.91 -11.18 -0.58
N ILE A 7 -1.83 -11.88 -0.90
CA ILE A 7 -0.46 -11.43 -0.70
C ILE A 7 0.18 -11.35 -2.07
N LEU A 8 0.92 -10.28 -2.34
CA LEU A 8 1.76 -10.25 -3.52
C LEU A 8 3.19 -10.68 -3.19
N ASP A 9 3.67 -11.65 -3.97
CA ASP A 9 5.07 -11.93 -4.21
C ASP A 9 5.44 -11.41 -5.62
N GLN A 10 6.50 -10.59 -5.68
CA GLN A 10 7.06 -10.04 -6.90
C GLN A 10 7.61 -11.12 -7.86
N GLY A 11 7.97 -12.30 -7.35
CA GLY A 11 8.51 -13.39 -8.16
C GLY A 11 9.90 -13.09 -8.72
N GLU A 12 10.70 -12.33 -7.95
CA GLU A 12 12.16 -12.44 -8.03
C GLU A 12 12.58 -13.87 -7.64
N THR A 13 13.76 -14.29 -8.08
CA THR A 13 14.29 -15.63 -7.79
C THR A 13 15.75 -15.55 -7.34
N ASP A 14 16.27 -16.60 -6.69
CA ASP A 14 17.69 -16.80 -6.38
C ASP A 14 18.63 -16.75 -7.62
N HIS A 15 18.09 -16.53 -8.81
CA HIS A 15 18.83 -16.40 -10.07
C HIS A 15 18.67 -14.97 -10.60
N PRO A 16 19.70 -14.11 -10.48
CA PRO A 16 19.66 -12.69 -10.91
C PRO A 16 19.41 -12.43 -12.40
N THR A 17 19.17 -13.47 -13.19
CA THR A 17 18.85 -13.43 -14.63
C THR A 17 17.66 -14.33 -14.98
N GLY A 18 16.86 -14.76 -14.01
CA GLY A 18 15.64 -15.53 -14.23
C GLY A 18 14.53 -14.66 -14.86
N PRO A 19 13.60 -15.24 -15.64
CA PRO A 19 12.39 -14.55 -16.05
C PRO A 19 11.52 -14.32 -14.81
N LEU A 20 11.05 -13.10 -14.66
CA LEU A 20 10.45 -12.62 -13.41
C LEU A 20 8.96 -12.98 -13.40
N ASN A 21 8.52 -13.64 -12.32
CA ASN A 21 7.29 -14.44 -12.30
C ASN A 21 6.36 -14.04 -11.14
N GLY A 22 5.98 -12.76 -11.10
CA GLY A 22 5.11 -12.23 -10.06
C GLY A 22 3.78 -12.97 -9.95
N ARG A 23 3.25 -13.03 -8.73
CA ARG A 23 2.04 -13.77 -8.40
C ARG A 23 1.24 -13.12 -7.29
N ILE A 24 -0.08 -13.27 -7.38
CA ILE A 24 -0.97 -13.07 -6.24
C ILE A 24 -1.14 -14.44 -5.58
N PHE A 25 -0.61 -14.58 -4.37
CA PHE A 25 -0.81 -15.72 -3.49
C PHE A 25 -2.05 -15.48 -2.61
N THR A 26 -2.73 -16.56 -2.21
CA THR A 26 -3.85 -16.48 -1.27
C THR A 26 -3.86 -17.63 -0.28
N CYS A 27 -4.33 -17.35 0.93
CA CYS A 27 -4.52 -18.31 2.02
C CYS A 27 -5.66 -17.81 2.93
N LEU A 28 -6.10 -18.66 3.85
CA LEU A 28 -6.92 -18.23 4.98
C LEU A 28 -6.06 -17.43 5.97
N ALA A 29 -6.71 -16.57 6.78
CA ALA A 29 -6.03 -15.66 7.70
C ALA A 29 -5.26 -16.34 8.86
N ASP A 30 -5.41 -17.66 9.03
CA ASP A 30 -4.59 -18.49 9.91
C ASP A 30 -3.36 -19.12 9.20
N GLY A 31 -3.11 -18.74 7.94
CA GLY A 31 -2.06 -19.31 7.07
C GLY A 31 -2.45 -20.62 6.38
N SER A 32 -3.64 -21.17 6.64
CA SER A 32 -4.08 -22.44 6.04
C SER A 32 -4.63 -22.29 4.62
N SER A 33 -4.82 -23.41 3.92
CA SER A 33 -5.23 -23.47 2.51
C SER A 33 -4.43 -22.56 1.54
N PRO A 34 -3.08 -22.53 1.59
CA PRO A 34 -2.27 -21.70 0.71
C PRO A 34 -2.35 -22.16 -0.76
N ARG A 35 -2.54 -21.22 -1.69
CA ARG A 35 -2.47 -21.44 -3.14
C ARG A 35 -2.05 -20.18 -3.89
N ASP A 36 -1.47 -20.36 -5.07
CA ASP A 36 -1.38 -19.26 -6.04
C ASP A 36 -2.77 -18.99 -6.63
N LEU A 37 -3.11 -17.70 -6.80
CA LEU A 37 -4.35 -17.23 -7.42
C LEU A 37 -4.13 -16.77 -8.86
N LEU A 38 -3.05 -16.02 -9.06
CA LEU A 38 -2.54 -15.61 -10.36
C LEU A 38 -1.02 -15.75 -10.36
N VAL A 39 -0.46 -16.21 -11.48
CA VAL A 39 0.98 -16.35 -11.73
C VAL A 39 1.31 -15.78 -13.11
N GLY A 40 2.59 -15.48 -13.37
CA GLY A 40 3.01 -14.92 -14.65
C GLY A 40 2.66 -13.44 -14.82
N LEU A 41 2.68 -12.67 -13.73
CA LEU A 41 2.58 -11.21 -13.75
C LEU A 41 3.93 -10.66 -14.25
N HIS A 42 4.11 -10.67 -15.58
CA HIS A 42 5.38 -10.41 -16.26
C HIS A 42 5.65 -8.93 -16.60
N ASP A 43 4.72 -8.01 -16.32
CA ASP A 43 4.85 -6.55 -16.57
C ASP A 43 5.76 -5.83 -15.54
N HIS A 44 6.88 -6.49 -15.23
CA HIS A 44 7.91 -6.26 -14.21
C HIS A 44 7.55 -6.55 -12.74
N PRO A 45 8.47 -7.19 -11.99
CA PRO A 45 8.30 -7.64 -10.60
C PRO A 45 8.62 -6.53 -9.61
N ASP A 46 8.24 -5.29 -9.90
CA ASP A 46 8.26 -4.25 -8.88
C ASP A 46 6.86 -3.67 -8.92
N ALA A 47 6.09 -4.00 -7.88
CA ALA A 47 4.68 -3.69 -7.76
C ALA A 47 4.30 -3.69 -6.28
N ASP A 48 3.96 -2.54 -5.69
CA ASP A 48 3.33 -2.52 -4.36
C ASP A 48 1.84 -2.79 -4.57
N HIS A 49 1.51 -3.99 -5.06
CA HIS A 49 0.17 -4.44 -5.45
C HIS A 49 -0.75 -4.46 -4.21
N ASN A 50 -1.25 -3.28 -3.88
CA ASN A 50 -1.99 -3.05 -2.66
C ASN A 50 -3.45 -3.46 -2.85
N LEU A 51 -3.72 -4.71 -2.52
CA LEU A 51 -5.06 -5.24 -2.49
C LEU A 51 -5.69 -4.87 -1.14
N ARG A 52 -6.90 -4.29 -1.13
CA ARG A 52 -7.45 -3.69 0.11
C ARG A 52 -8.87 -4.07 0.50
N GLN A 53 -9.78 -4.31 -0.44
CA GLN A 53 -11.17 -4.62 -0.07
C GLN A 53 -11.90 -5.43 -1.15
N ALA A 54 -12.57 -6.49 -0.73
CA ALA A 54 -13.52 -7.24 -1.56
C ALA A 54 -14.93 -6.64 -1.46
N GLU A 55 -15.17 -5.56 -2.19
CA GLU A 55 -16.53 -5.19 -2.63
C GLU A 55 -16.56 -5.16 -4.17
N HIS A 56 -17.59 -5.75 -4.77
CA HIS A 56 -17.71 -6.02 -6.21
C HIS A 56 -16.71 -7.08 -6.75
N ASP A 57 -16.56 -8.18 -6.01
CA ASP A 57 -16.05 -9.48 -6.46
C ASP A 57 -14.63 -9.49 -7.05
N SER A 58 -13.75 -8.56 -6.66
CA SER A 58 -12.49 -8.34 -7.38
C SER A 58 -11.32 -7.77 -6.57
N ILE A 59 -10.17 -7.93 -7.20
CA ILE A 59 -8.80 -7.78 -6.72
C ILE A 59 -8.15 -6.72 -7.63
N TYR A 60 -8.01 -5.49 -7.15
CA TYR A 60 -7.39 -4.35 -7.85
C TYR A 60 -5.93 -4.17 -7.44
N PHE A 61 -5.02 -3.97 -8.39
CA PHE A 61 -3.59 -3.98 -8.12
C PHE A 61 -2.73 -3.07 -9.03
N THR A 62 -1.69 -2.47 -8.44
CA THR A 62 -0.76 -1.48 -9.02
C THR A 62 0.63 -2.05 -9.37
N ASN A 63 0.98 -2.12 -10.66
CA ASN A 63 2.34 -2.46 -11.12
C ASN A 63 3.21 -1.19 -11.17
N MET A 64 4.43 -1.19 -10.63
CA MET A 64 5.34 -0.04 -10.80
C MET A 64 5.88 0.04 -12.22
N GLY A 65 6.10 -1.10 -12.87
CA GLY A 65 6.70 -1.20 -14.20
C GLY A 65 8.23 -1.06 -14.20
N GLN A 66 8.84 -1.24 -15.37
CA GLN A 66 10.30 -1.27 -15.52
C GLN A 66 10.99 0.08 -15.19
N PRO A 67 12.02 0.10 -14.31
CA PRO A 67 12.88 1.26 -14.14
C PRO A 67 13.77 1.50 -15.36
N SER A 68 14.00 2.78 -15.66
CA SER A 68 14.99 3.21 -16.63
C SER A 68 16.42 3.02 -16.07
N PRO A 69 17.49 3.06 -16.88
CA PRO A 69 18.87 2.84 -16.39
C PRO A 69 19.41 3.87 -15.37
N ASP A 70 18.70 4.96 -15.12
CA ASP A 70 18.97 5.94 -14.04
C ASP A 70 18.22 5.64 -12.73
N GLY A 71 17.47 4.53 -12.68
CA GLY A 71 16.59 4.14 -11.58
C GLY A 71 15.21 4.79 -11.61
N TRP A 72 14.89 5.63 -12.60
CA TRP A 72 13.60 6.32 -12.68
C TRP A 72 12.57 5.51 -13.49
N THR A 73 11.45 5.18 -12.85
CA THR A 73 10.35 4.45 -13.47
C THR A 73 9.27 5.41 -14.00
N LYS A 74 8.69 5.07 -15.17
CA LYS A 74 7.49 5.75 -15.70
C LYS A 74 6.56 4.81 -16.48
N ALA A 75 6.62 3.51 -16.16
CA ALA A 75 5.97 2.45 -16.92
C ALA A 75 4.81 1.79 -16.15
N GLY A 76 4.43 2.34 -15.00
CA GLY A 76 3.44 1.74 -14.11
C GLY A 76 2.04 1.67 -14.69
N SER A 77 1.30 0.67 -14.22
CA SER A 77 -0.05 0.32 -14.70
C SER A 77 -0.93 -0.06 -13.51
N ILE A 78 -2.24 -0.11 -13.74
CA ILE A 78 -3.21 -0.64 -12.77
C ILE A 78 -4.03 -1.72 -13.47
N GLN A 79 -4.22 -2.85 -12.80
CA GLN A 79 -4.95 -4.02 -13.26
C GLN A 79 -5.99 -4.46 -12.21
N ARG A 80 -6.91 -5.33 -12.64
CA ARG A 80 -7.96 -5.95 -11.83
C ARG A 80 -8.11 -7.40 -12.27
N CYS A 81 -8.33 -8.32 -11.33
CA CYS A 81 -8.96 -9.62 -11.62
C CYS A 81 -10.12 -9.89 -10.64
N ASN A 82 -10.84 -10.99 -10.84
CA ASN A 82 -11.83 -11.50 -9.90
C ASN A 82 -11.16 -12.15 -8.67
N LEU A 83 -11.93 -12.38 -7.60
CA LEU A 83 -11.48 -13.08 -6.39
C LEU A 83 -11.00 -14.52 -6.61
N ASP A 84 -11.38 -15.14 -7.74
CA ASP A 84 -10.94 -16.48 -8.17
C ASP A 84 -9.70 -16.43 -9.10
N GLY A 85 -9.19 -15.24 -9.41
CA GLY A 85 -8.09 -14.99 -10.36
C GLY A 85 -8.54 -14.78 -11.81
N SER A 86 -9.82 -15.00 -12.14
CA SER A 86 -10.33 -14.86 -13.51
C SER A 86 -10.46 -13.39 -13.96
N ASN A 87 -10.75 -13.16 -15.26
CA ASN A 87 -11.05 -11.84 -15.83
C ASN A 87 -9.98 -10.75 -15.58
N LEU A 88 -8.69 -11.12 -15.64
CA LEU A 88 -7.58 -10.17 -15.59
C LEU A 88 -7.73 -9.07 -16.66
N THR A 89 -7.84 -7.82 -16.22
CA THR A 89 -8.23 -6.65 -17.00
C THR A 89 -7.32 -5.47 -16.64
N THR A 90 -6.81 -4.76 -17.64
CA THR A 90 -6.06 -3.51 -17.44
C THR A 90 -7.01 -2.34 -17.19
N ILE A 91 -6.82 -1.64 -16.07
CA ILE A 91 -7.58 -0.46 -15.63
C ILE A 91 -6.86 0.83 -16.09
N LEU A 92 -5.53 0.89 -15.95
CA LEU A 92 -4.69 1.95 -16.52
C LEU A 92 -3.49 1.30 -17.22
N SER A 93 -3.28 1.62 -18.50
CA SER A 93 -2.14 1.11 -19.28
C SER A 93 -0.79 1.60 -18.76
N ALA A 94 0.25 0.79 -18.96
CA ALA A 94 1.64 1.09 -18.63
C ALA A 94 2.10 2.48 -19.12
N GLY A 95 2.40 3.37 -18.18
CA GLY A 95 2.97 4.70 -18.45
C GLY A 95 2.05 5.74 -19.10
N GLU A 96 0.76 5.45 -19.31
CA GLU A 96 -0.18 6.41 -19.91
C GLU A 96 -0.61 7.53 -18.96
N LYS A 97 -0.64 7.25 -17.65
CA LYS A 97 -1.28 8.10 -16.62
C LYS A 97 -0.50 8.18 -15.31
N THR A 98 0.07 7.06 -14.87
CA THR A 98 0.82 6.91 -13.60
C THR A 98 2.26 6.50 -13.91
N HIS A 99 3.23 6.93 -13.10
CA HIS A 99 4.64 6.62 -13.33
C HIS A 99 5.03 5.31 -12.62
N THR A 100 4.78 5.28 -11.32
CA THR A 100 5.11 4.19 -10.38
C THR A 100 4.04 4.19 -9.28
N PRO A 101 2.85 3.65 -9.56
CA PRO A 101 1.80 3.58 -8.56
C PRO A 101 2.23 2.64 -7.42
N LYS A 102 1.90 3.03 -6.19
CA LYS A 102 2.21 2.30 -4.96
C LYS A 102 0.91 1.83 -4.30
N GLN A 103 0.67 2.18 -3.04
CA GLN A 103 -0.57 1.85 -2.37
C GLN A 103 -1.78 2.42 -3.13
N LEU A 104 -2.87 1.64 -3.16
CA LEU A 104 -4.17 2.04 -3.68
C LEU A 104 -5.28 1.71 -2.67
N VAL A 105 -6.41 2.39 -2.76
CA VAL A 105 -7.64 2.06 -2.02
C VAL A 105 -8.87 2.21 -2.94
N ILE A 106 -9.88 1.37 -2.71
CA ILE A 106 -11.22 1.50 -3.28
C ILE A 106 -12.06 2.36 -2.33
N ALA A 107 -12.52 3.53 -2.78
CA ALA A 107 -13.53 4.30 -2.09
C ALA A 107 -14.90 3.85 -2.59
N SER A 108 -15.54 2.92 -1.86
CA SER A 108 -16.73 2.20 -2.31
C SER A 108 -17.97 3.08 -2.52
N LYS A 109 -18.25 4.03 -1.63
CA LYS A 109 -19.42 4.93 -1.77
C LYS A 109 -19.23 5.89 -2.93
N ALA A 110 -18.02 6.40 -3.11
CA ALA A 110 -17.62 7.28 -4.21
C ALA A 110 -17.47 6.54 -5.55
N LYS A 111 -17.29 5.21 -5.54
CA LYS A 111 -16.94 4.37 -6.70
C LYS A 111 -15.70 4.88 -7.44
N LYS A 112 -14.66 5.20 -6.67
CA LYS A 112 -13.38 5.72 -7.13
C LYS A 112 -12.23 4.84 -6.64
N LEU A 113 -11.22 4.62 -7.48
CA LEU A 113 -9.92 4.12 -7.08
C LEU A 113 -9.05 5.32 -6.69
N TYR A 114 -8.29 5.25 -5.61
CA TYR A 114 -7.27 6.22 -5.22
C TYR A 114 -5.92 5.53 -5.14
N TRP A 115 -4.82 6.19 -5.51
CA TRP A 115 -3.46 5.65 -5.34
C TRP A 115 -2.43 6.76 -5.14
N CYS A 116 -1.28 6.40 -4.58
CA CYS A 116 -0.09 7.24 -4.60
C CYS A 116 0.82 6.83 -5.77
N ASP A 117 1.50 7.81 -6.38
CA ASP A 117 2.43 7.62 -7.48
C ASP A 117 3.79 8.20 -7.09
N ARG A 118 4.78 7.31 -6.86
CA ARG A 118 6.09 7.62 -6.25
C ARG A 118 6.88 8.60 -7.12
N GLU A 119 7.25 8.17 -8.32
CA GLU A 119 7.95 8.97 -9.33
C GLU A 119 7.09 10.09 -9.89
N GLY A 120 5.76 9.89 -10.01
CA GLY A 120 4.88 11.00 -10.36
C GLY A 120 4.89 12.14 -9.33
N MET A 121 5.28 11.83 -8.08
CA MET A 121 5.20 12.69 -6.89
C MET A 121 3.76 13.14 -6.62
N ARG A 122 2.80 12.19 -6.69
CA ARG A 122 1.36 12.48 -6.68
C ARG A 122 0.54 11.64 -5.71
N VAL A 123 -0.59 12.24 -5.30
CA VAL A 123 -1.80 11.51 -4.85
C VAL A 123 -2.83 11.63 -5.97
N MET A 124 -3.40 10.52 -6.42
CA MET A 124 -4.24 10.42 -7.61
C MET A 124 -5.53 9.64 -7.35
N ARG A 125 -6.53 9.81 -8.22
CA ARG A 125 -7.73 8.97 -8.27
C ARG A 125 -8.28 8.77 -9.68
N CYS A 126 -9.14 7.78 -9.87
CA CYS A 126 -9.94 7.55 -11.08
C CYS A 126 -11.25 6.83 -10.74
N ASN A 127 -12.15 6.65 -11.71
CA ASN A 127 -13.29 5.75 -11.59
C ASN A 127 -12.80 4.28 -11.56
N LEU A 128 -13.62 3.35 -11.06
CA LEU A 128 -13.27 1.91 -10.98
C LEU A 128 -13.00 1.23 -12.34
N ASP A 129 -13.30 1.89 -13.45
CA ASP A 129 -13.02 1.48 -14.84
C ASP A 129 -11.78 2.16 -15.45
N GLY A 130 -11.04 2.95 -14.67
CA GLY A 130 -9.87 3.72 -15.13
C GLY A 130 -10.20 5.08 -15.75
N SER A 131 -11.47 5.39 -16.01
CA SER A 131 -11.88 6.68 -16.57
C SER A 131 -11.73 7.82 -15.56
N ASN A 132 -11.63 9.07 -16.05
CA ASN A 132 -11.54 10.28 -15.23
C ASN A 132 -10.39 10.22 -14.20
N VAL A 133 -9.15 10.04 -14.70
CA VAL A 133 -7.93 10.15 -13.90
C VAL A 133 -7.70 11.59 -13.49
N GLU A 134 -7.51 11.82 -12.20
CA GLU A 134 -7.40 13.12 -11.55
C GLU A 134 -6.19 13.13 -10.59
N THR A 135 -5.38 14.19 -10.63
CA THR A 135 -4.33 14.45 -9.62
C THR A 135 -4.94 15.27 -8.48
N LEU A 136 -4.89 14.76 -7.25
CA LEU A 136 -5.35 15.49 -6.06
C LEU A 136 -4.22 16.34 -5.47
N VAL A 137 -3.01 15.78 -5.41
CA VAL A 137 -1.81 16.44 -4.86
C VAL A 137 -0.64 16.23 -5.82
N GLN A 138 0.17 17.26 -6.03
CA GLN A 138 1.36 17.27 -6.89
C GLN A 138 2.55 17.87 -6.10
N ASN A 139 3.44 17.02 -5.58
CA ASN A 139 4.52 17.42 -4.67
C ASN A 139 5.86 17.72 -5.37
N GLY A 140 5.92 17.61 -6.69
CA GLY A 140 7.10 17.93 -7.49
C GLY A 140 6.78 18.10 -8.97
N ASP A 141 7.84 18.28 -9.75
CA ASP A 141 7.79 18.40 -11.22
C ASP A 141 8.67 17.29 -11.79
N VAL A 142 8.10 16.44 -12.65
CA VAL A 142 8.78 15.28 -13.21
C VAL A 142 9.86 15.65 -14.22
N GLU A 143 9.92 16.87 -14.75
CA GLU A 143 11.03 17.32 -15.61
C GLU A 143 12.18 17.98 -14.83
N ASN A 144 12.01 18.21 -13.52
CA ASN A 144 13.04 18.74 -12.65
C ASN A 144 13.86 17.62 -11.99
N LEU A 145 15.12 17.45 -12.42
CA LEU A 145 16.02 16.41 -11.94
C LEU A 145 16.34 16.47 -10.43
N GLU A 146 16.21 17.62 -9.79
CA GLU A 146 16.40 17.73 -8.34
C GLU A 146 15.11 17.35 -7.59
N HIS A 147 13.93 17.56 -8.18
CA HIS A 147 12.68 17.00 -7.66
C HIS A 147 12.66 15.47 -7.79
N ARG A 148 13.15 14.90 -8.90
CA ARG A 148 13.25 13.43 -9.07
C ARG A 148 14.04 12.75 -7.95
N LYS A 149 15.15 13.36 -7.52
CA LYS A 149 16.03 12.83 -6.46
C LYS A 149 15.51 13.09 -5.04
N ASP A 150 14.49 13.92 -4.89
CA ASP A 150 13.99 14.36 -3.59
C ASP A 150 12.95 13.38 -3.05
N TYR A 151 13.44 12.36 -2.34
CA TYR A 151 12.67 11.39 -1.57
C TYR A 151 11.53 12.02 -0.73
N LEU A 152 11.66 13.30 -0.33
CA LEU A 152 10.65 14.02 0.43
C LEU A 152 9.37 14.37 -0.36
N ARG A 153 9.28 13.95 -1.62
CA ARG A 153 8.12 14.15 -2.53
C ARG A 153 7.43 12.84 -2.93
N TRP A 154 8.05 11.71 -2.59
CA TRP A 154 7.62 10.37 -2.97
C TRP A 154 6.47 9.91 -2.08
N CYS A 155 5.25 9.95 -2.61
CA CYS A 155 4.06 9.45 -1.92
C CYS A 155 3.98 7.93 -2.08
N ILE A 156 3.67 7.18 -1.02
CA ILE A 156 3.72 5.70 -1.02
C ILE A 156 2.38 5.09 -0.58
N GLY A 157 2.03 5.24 0.70
CA GLY A 157 0.81 4.72 1.32
C GLY A 157 -0.38 5.67 1.18
N ILE A 158 -1.60 5.16 1.17
CA ILE A 158 -2.84 5.95 1.04
C ILE A 158 -4.05 5.28 1.71
N GLN A 159 -4.90 6.07 2.37
CA GLN A 159 -6.27 5.70 2.72
C GLN A 159 -7.27 6.85 2.50
N VAL A 160 -8.56 6.53 2.42
CA VAL A 160 -9.65 7.52 2.29
C VAL A 160 -10.70 7.31 3.37
N ASP A 161 -10.96 8.37 4.15
CA ASP A 161 -12.15 8.46 5.00
C ASP A 161 -13.29 9.07 4.18
N GLU A 162 -14.15 8.21 3.63
CA GLU A 162 -15.33 8.64 2.87
C GLU A 162 -16.40 9.36 3.71
N ALA A 163 -16.36 9.28 5.04
CA ALA A 163 -17.36 9.89 5.92
C ALA A 163 -16.97 11.33 6.32
N ALA A 164 -15.69 11.56 6.61
CA ALA A 164 -15.14 12.89 6.87
C ALA A 164 -14.63 13.59 5.59
N GLY A 165 -14.55 12.89 4.47
CA GLY A 165 -14.13 13.44 3.17
C GLY A 165 -12.62 13.69 3.05
N TYR A 166 -11.79 12.93 3.78
CA TYR A 166 -10.33 13.10 3.81
C TYR A 166 -9.60 12.00 3.04
N VAL A 167 -8.53 12.37 2.34
CA VAL A 167 -7.50 11.44 1.87
C VAL A 167 -6.24 11.61 2.73
N TYR A 168 -5.70 10.48 3.18
CA TYR A 168 -4.50 10.35 4.00
C TYR A 168 -3.39 9.71 3.15
N TRP A 169 -2.14 10.15 3.27
CA TRP A 169 -1.01 9.48 2.59
C TRP A 169 0.29 9.53 3.38
N THR A 170 1.15 8.53 3.17
CA THR A 170 2.55 8.57 3.62
C THR A 170 3.42 9.23 2.55
N GLN A 171 4.48 9.90 2.98
CA GLN A 171 5.51 10.43 2.09
C GLN A 171 6.88 10.11 2.67
N LYS A 172 7.74 9.55 1.80
CA LYS A 172 9.01 8.97 2.22
C LYS A 172 9.98 10.00 2.81
N GLY A 173 10.92 9.50 3.59
CA GLY A 173 12.22 10.15 3.82
C GLY A 173 13.28 9.57 2.86
N PRO A 174 14.50 10.13 2.83
CA PRO A 174 15.67 9.37 2.39
C PRO A 174 15.80 8.08 3.22
N PRO A 175 16.34 6.98 2.69
CA PRO A 175 16.51 5.74 3.45
C PRO A 175 17.24 5.97 4.78
N LYS A 176 16.65 5.47 5.87
CA LYS A 176 17.14 5.64 7.26
C LYS A 176 17.30 7.12 7.68
N GLY A 177 16.60 8.03 7.02
CA GLY A 177 16.84 9.48 7.07
C GLY A 177 16.06 10.25 8.14
N GLY A 178 15.03 9.68 8.77
CA GLY A 178 14.25 10.33 9.83
C GLY A 178 13.48 11.57 9.35
N LYS A 179 12.95 11.54 8.12
CA LYS A 179 12.23 12.66 7.48
C LYS A 179 10.91 12.25 6.81
N GLY A 180 10.51 11.00 7.04
CA GLY A 180 9.20 10.49 6.68
C GLY A 180 8.09 11.29 7.35
N ARG A 181 6.97 11.45 6.63
CA ARG A 181 5.81 12.22 7.07
C ARG A 181 4.52 11.50 6.66
N ILE A 182 3.45 11.77 7.40
CA ILE A 182 2.09 11.35 7.06
C ILE A 182 1.21 12.60 7.03
N PHE A 183 0.40 12.71 6.00
CA PHE A 183 -0.43 13.88 5.72
C PHE A 183 -1.90 13.50 5.56
N ARG A 184 -2.77 14.51 5.62
CA ARG A 184 -4.11 14.44 5.03
C ARG A 184 -4.51 15.75 4.35
N CYS A 185 -5.51 15.67 3.47
CA CYS A 185 -6.25 16.83 2.98
C CYS A 185 -7.71 16.44 2.69
N LEU A 186 -8.61 17.42 2.62
CA LEU A 186 -9.96 17.17 2.11
C LEU A 186 -9.88 16.74 0.64
N VAL A 187 -10.68 15.75 0.26
CA VAL A 187 -10.78 15.25 -1.12
C VAL A 187 -11.36 16.33 -2.04
N GLU A 188 -12.44 16.97 -1.61
CA GLU A 188 -13.08 18.12 -2.28
C GLU A 188 -13.02 19.36 -1.34
N PRO A 189 -11.96 20.18 -1.42
CA PRO A 189 -11.86 21.41 -0.63
C PRO A 189 -12.70 22.55 -1.22
N GLU A 190 -13.24 23.42 -0.37
CA GLU A 190 -13.78 24.72 -0.79
C GLU A 190 -12.62 25.70 -1.08
N GLY A 191 -12.09 25.65 -2.30
CA GLY A 191 -10.97 26.49 -2.75
C GLY A 191 -9.65 25.74 -2.78
N ASP A 192 -8.56 26.39 -2.32
CA ASP A 192 -7.22 25.80 -2.35
C ASP A 192 -7.09 24.62 -1.38
N ARG A 193 -6.39 23.57 -1.84
CA ARG A 193 -6.23 22.31 -1.10
C ARG A 193 -5.17 22.45 0.01
N GLU A 194 -5.61 22.80 1.22
CA GLU A 194 -4.75 22.76 2.41
C GLU A 194 -4.27 21.33 2.70
N ILE A 195 -2.98 21.17 2.98
CA ILE A 195 -2.32 19.90 3.31
C ILE A 195 -1.87 19.94 4.77
N GLU A 196 -2.45 19.08 5.60
CA GLU A 196 -2.16 18.97 7.02
C GLU A 196 -1.09 17.90 7.26
N THR A 197 0.01 18.26 7.95
CA THR A 197 1.05 17.29 8.37
C THR A 197 0.65 16.68 9.71
N LEU A 198 0.24 15.42 9.71
CA LEU A 198 -0.15 14.71 10.94
C LEU A 198 1.10 14.31 11.72
N PHE A 199 1.99 13.55 11.07
CA PHE A 199 3.22 13.02 11.65
C PHE A 199 4.42 13.45 10.81
N ASP A 200 5.53 13.71 11.49
CA ASP A 200 6.81 14.14 10.92
C ASP A 200 7.97 13.55 11.74
N GLY A 201 9.18 13.56 11.17
CA GLY A 201 10.36 12.92 11.78
C GLY A 201 10.36 11.39 11.75
N LEU A 202 9.43 10.76 11.01
CA LEU A 202 9.33 9.30 10.93
C LEU A 202 10.53 8.69 10.16
N PRO A 203 10.93 7.43 10.46
CA PRO A 203 12.00 6.72 9.75
C PRO A 203 11.84 6.71 8.22
N GLU A 204 10.85 5.98 7.73
CA GLU A 204 10.50 5.72 6.34
C GLU A 204 9.09 5.06 6.29
N PRO A 205 7.99 5.85 6.37
CA PRO A 205 6.64 5.31 6.41
C PRO A 205 6.22 4.85 5.01
N ILE A 206 5.75 3.61 4.91
CA ILE A 206 5.34 2.96 3.66
C ILE A 206 3.81 2.87 3.59
N ASP A 207 3.20 1.75 3.93
CA ASP A 207 1.75 1.56 3.87
C ASP A 207 1.07 2.10 5.14
N LEU A 208 -0.17 2.58 5.01
CA LEU A 208 -0.97 3.07 6.13
C LEU A 208 -2.39 2.46 6.12
N GLU A 209 -2.97 2.27 7.30
CA GLU A 209 -4.32 1.74 7.50
C GLU A 209 -5.13 2.59 8.48
N LEU A 210 -6.46 2.52 8.41
CA LEU A 210 -7.39 3.25 9.29
C LEU A 210 -8.42 2.30 9.93
N ASP A 211 -8.40 2.17 11.26
CA ASP A 211 -9.58 1.68 12.02
C ASP A 211 -10.44 2.91 12.30
N LEU A 212 -11.43 3.15 11.42
CA LEU A 212 -12.29 4.34 11.49
C LEU A 212 -13.33 4.24 12.60
N GLN A 213 -13.66 3.02 13.06
CA GLN A 213 -14.57 2.82 14.20
C GLN A 213 -13.93 3.31 15.50
N GLU A 214 -12.70 2.88 15.78
CA GLU A 214 -11.95 3.21 16.98
C GLU A 214 -11.10 4.49 16.80
N GLN A 215 -11.11 5.11 15.62
CA GLN A 215 -10.36 6.33 15.28
C GLN A 215 -8.84 6.17 15.46
N TYR A 216 -8.27 5.09 14.92
CA TYR A 216 -6.82 4.84 14.87
C TYR A 216 -6.28 4.85 13.43
N ILE A 217 -5.10 5.43 13.26
CA ILE A 217 -4.25 5.27 12.07
C ILE A 217 -3.08 4.36 12.42
N TYR A 218 -2.79 3.41 11.54
CA TYR A 218 -1.67 2.47 11.62
C TYR A 218 -0.76 2.67 10.41
N TRP A 219 0.52 2.34 10.53
CA TRP A 219 1.44 2.31 9.38
C TRP A 219 2.68 1.46 9.61
N THR A 220 3.27 0.97 8.52
CA THR A 220 4.61 0.36 8.52
C THR A 220 5.70 1.43 8.35
N ASP A 221 6.78 1.34 9.12
CA ASP A 221 8.01 2.15 8.95
C ASP A 221 9.20 1.22 8.65
N ARG A 222 10.03 1.58 7.67
CA ARG A 222 11.29 0.89 7.31
C ARG A 222 12.53 1.47 8.00
N GLY A 223 13.68 0.84 7.82
CA GLY A 223 14.97 1.33 8.32
C GLY A 223 15.36 0.80 9.70
N ASP A 224 16.34 1.45 10.34
CA ASP A 224 17.06 0.83 11.47
C ASP A 224 16.35 0.94 12.83
N VAL A 225 16.63 -0.06 13.67
CA VAL A 225 16.28 -0.06 15.10
C VAL A 225 16.86 1.17 15.81
N PRO A 226 16.15 1.75 16.80
CA PRO A 226 14.98 1.21 17.49
C PRO A 226 13.61 1.70 16.96
N TYR A 227 13.57 2.44 15.84
CA TYR A 227 12.34 3.10 15.37
C TYR A 227 11.86 2.60 14.00
N GLY A 228 12.76 2.33 13.06
CA GLY A 228 12.42 1.70 11.79
C GLY A 228 12.23 0.18 11.91
N ASN A 229 11.64 -0.40 10.86
CA ASN A 229 11.22 -1.80 10.77
C ASN A 229 10.20 -2.17 11.85
N THR A 230 9.07 -1.45 11.80
CA THR A 230 8.01 -1.43 12.80
C THR A 230 6.62 -1.34 12.18
N VAL A 231 5.59 -1.80 12.91
CA VAL A 231 4.22 -1.29 12.75
C VAL A 231 3.93 -0.32 13.88
N ASN A 232 3.34 0.82 13.53
CA ASN A 232 3.03 1.93 14.41
C ASN A 232 1.52 2.16 14.48
N ARG A 233 1.06 2.77 15.56
CA ARG A 233 -0.34 3.19 15.76
C ARG A 233 -0.41 4.56 16.43
N ALA A 234 -1.36 5.38 16.02
CA ALA A 234 -1.75 6.60 16.72
C ALA A 234 -3.27 6.81 16.61
N LYS A 235 -3.88 7.55 17.56
CA LYS A 235 -5.23 8.08 17.33
C LYS A 235 -5.21 9.03 16.14
N ILE A 236 -6.27 9.05 15.34
CA ILE A 236 -6.45 10.07 14.30
C ILE A 236 -6.66 11.42 15.02
N PRO A 237 -5.78 12.42 14.84
CA PRO A 237 -5.92 13.71 15.53
C PRO A 237 -7.04 14.56 14.91
N ALA A 238 -7.69 15.43 15.69
CA ALA A 238 -8.58 16.43 15.09
C ALA A 238 -7.77 17.45 14.26
N ARG A 239 -8.45 18.29 13.45
CA ARG A 239 -7.78 19.25 12.56
C ARG A 239 -6.96 20.27 13.36
N GLY A 240 -5.66 20.31 13.12
CA GLY A 240 -4.71 21.17 13.83
C GLY A 240 -4.18 20.60 15.15
N GLU A 241 -4.62 19.42 15.58
CA GLU A 241 -4.04 18.74 16.74
C GLU A 241 -2.77 17.95 16.36
N LYS A 242 -1.88 17.78 17.34
CA LYS A 242 -0.72 16.90 17.26
C LYS A 242 -0.83 15.81 18.32
N THR A 243 -0.46 14.59 17.95
CA THR A 243 -0.54 13.41 18.81
C THR A 243 0.73 12.57 18.68
N THR A 244 0.98 11.71 19.66
CA THR A 244 2.09 10.75 19.64
C THR A 244 1.64 9.40 19.07
N HIS A 245 2.60 8.58 18.67
CA HIS A 245 2.37 7.21 18.23
C HIS A 245 3.07 6.21 19.16
N GLU A 246 2.62 4.96 19.10
CA GLU A 246 3.23 3.80 19.74
C GLU A 246 3.70 2.80 18.68
N ILE A 247 4.78 2.09 18.97
CA ILE A 247 5.29 0.99 18.13
C ILE A 247 4.70 -0.31 18.65
N LEU A 248 3.93 -1.01 17.82
CA LEU A 248 3.24 -2.26 18.12
C LEU A 248 4.10 -3.48 17.76
N VAL A 249 4.54 -3.58 16.51
CA VAL A 249 5.38 -4.69 15.98
C VAL A 249 6.78 -4.17 15.67
N ARG A 250 7.82 -5.02 15.78
CA ARG A 250 9.24 -4.63 15.67
C ARG A 250 10.08 -5.71 14.99
N LYS A 251 11.18 -5.30 14.35
CA LYS A 251 12.17 -6.18 13.68
C LYS A 251 11.64 -6.88 12.43
N LEU A 252 10.77 -6.20 11.69
CA LEU A 252 10.47 -6.57 10.29
C LEU A 252 11.74 -6.46 9.43
N HIS A 253 11.76 -7.11 8.27
CA HIS A 253 12.89 -7.07 7.33
C HIS A 253 12.53 -6.21 6.10
N GLU A 254 12.63 -4.90 6.27
CA GLU A 254 12.07 -3.89 5.36
C GLU A 254 10.53 -4.03 5.21
N GLY A 255 9.85 -3.96 6.36
CA GLY A 255 8.39 -4.03 6.48
C GLY A 255 7.68 -3.13 5.46
N ILE A 256 6.62 -3.66 4.84
CA ILE A 256 5.95 -3.01 3.73
C ILE A 256 4.42 -3.08 3.81
N GLY A 257 3.81 -4.25 3.61
CA GLY A 257 2.37 -4.35 3.50
C GLY A 257 1.70 -4.37 4.87
N LEU A 258 0.53 -3.73 4.95
CA LEU A 258 -0.32 -3.75 6.15
C LEU A 258 -1.80 -3.82 5.78
N ALA A 259 -2.50 -4.81 6.33
CA ALA A 259 -3.95 -4.97 6.25
C ALA A 259 -4.54 -5.22 7.64
N LEU A 260 -5.72 -4.66 7.94
CA LEU A 260 -6.40 -4.83 9.22
C LEU A 260 -7.65 -5.71 9.09
N ASP A 261 -7.91 -6.52 10.11
CA ASP A 261 -9.19 -7.16 10.38
C ASP A 261 -9.83 -6.43 11.57
N GLU A 262 -10.62 -5.39 11.27
CA GLU A 262 -11.35 -4.63 12.31
C GLU A 262 -12.39 -5.48 13.06
N ARG A 263 -12.78 -6.64 12.50
CA ARG A 263 -13.85 -7.51 12.99
C ARG A 263 -13.30 -8.54 13.98
N GLU A 264 -12.27 -9.29 13.59
CA GLU A 264 -11.54 -10.25 14.42
C GLU A 264 -10.33 -9.59 15.13
N LYS A 265 -10.31 -8.24 15.17
CA LYS A 265 -9.34 -7.33 15.80
C LYS A 265 -7.87 -7.76 15.65
N SER A 266 -7.51 -8.13 14.42
CA SER A 266 -6.18 -8.58 14.00
C SER A 266 -5.53 -7.63 12.98
N MET A 267 -4.22 -7.70 12.81
CA MET A 267 -3.48 -7.11 11.70
C MET A 267 -2.61 -8.16 11.00
N TYR A 268 -2.36 -7.96 9.71
CA TYR A 268 -1.47 -8.79 8.91
C TYR A 268 -0.41 -7.90 8.23
N ILE A 269 0.84 -8.34 8.31
CA ILE A 269 2.02 -7.58 7.92
C ILE A 269 2.84 -8.39 6.92
N THR A 270 3.39 -7.75 5.88
CA THR A 270 4.46 -8.33 5.05
C THR A 270 5.75 -7.52 5.12
N ASP A 271 6.88 -8.18 4.86
CA ASP A 271 8.17 -7.52 4.64
C ASP A 271 8.84 -8.01 3.33
N LEU A 272 9.83 -7.25 2.84
CA LEU A 272 10.44 -7.53 1.53
C LEU A 272 11.18 -8.88 1.48
N LEU A 273 11.54 -9.47 2.62
CA LEU A 273 12.35 -10.70 2.69
C LEU A 273 11.49 -11.96 2.96
N GLY A 274 10.20 -11.91 2.61
CA GLY A 274 9.32 -13.09 2.63
C GLY A 274 8.54 -13.29 3.93
N GLY A 275 8.73 -12.43 4.93
CA GLY A 275 8.02 -12.54 6.20
C GLY A 275 6.55 -12.17 6.06
N VAL A 276 5.66 -13.08 6.46
CA VAL A 276 4.22 -12.83 6.64
C VAL A 276 3.87 -13.04 8.10
N TYR A 277 3.33 -12.01 8.74
CA TYR A 277 3.07 -11.98 10.18
C TYR A 277 1.60 -11.64 10.46
N ARG A 278 1.09 -12.16 11.58
CA ARG A 278 -0.15 -11.73 12.22
C ARG A 278 0.18 -11.13 13.59
N ALA A 279 -0.51 -10.07 13.98
CA ALA A 279 -0.64 -9.67 15.39
C ALA A 279 -2.09 -9.29 15.71
N ASP A 280 -2.43 -9.11 16.98
CA ASP A 280 -3.66 -8.43 17.38
C ASP A 280 -3.51 -6.91 17.16
N LEU A 281 -4.61 -6.15 17.03
CA LEU A 281 -4.55 -4.70 16.74
C LEU A 281 -3.87 -3.84 17.82
N ASP A 282 -3.49 -4.40 18.97
CA ASP A 282 -2.68 -3.75 20.01
C ASP A 282 -1.25 -4.28 20.11
N GLY A 283 -0.77 -5.01 19.10
CA GLY A 283 0.60 -5.55 19.00
C GLY A 283 0.84 -6.82 19.81
N LYS A 284 -0.18 -7.39 20.49
CA LYS A 284 -0.05 -8.67 21.17
C LYS A 284 -0.22 -9.86 20.23
N ASN A 285 0.09 -11.05 20.74
CA ASN A 285 -0.14 -12.34 20.06
C ASN A 285 0.44 -12.39 18.64
N GLU A 286 1.65 -11.83 18.50
CA GLU A 286 2.46 -11.87 17.28
C GLU A 286 2.78 -13.33 16.90
N ALA A 287 2.53 -13.67 15.63
CA ALA A 287 2.78 -14.99 15.07
C ALA A 287 3.28 -14.88 13.62
N VAL A 288 4.23 -15.73 13.26
CA VAL A 288 4.68 -15.90 11.86
C VAL A 288 3.70 -16.84 11.16
N LEU A 289 3.09 -16.41 10.06
CA LEU A 289 2.27 -17.26 9.19
C LEU A 289 3.16 -17.96 8.14
N PHE A 290 4.03 -17.18 7.50
CA PHE A 290 5.05 -17.68 6.57
C PHE A 290 6.40 -17.01 6.92
N PRO A 291 7.48 -17.77 7.17
CA PRO A 291 8.78 -17.18 7.52
C PRO A 291 9.57 -16.69 6.31
N ASP A 292 9.23 -17.23 5.13
CA ASP A 292 9.75 -16.92 3.81
C ASP A 292 8.68 -17.37 2.81
N LEU A 293 8.31 -16.50 1.86
CA LEU A 293 7.29 -16.71 0.85
C LEU A 293 7.69 -16.18 -0.54
N GLY A 294 8.83 -15.51 -0.67
CA GLY A 294 9.22 -14.71 -1.86
C GLY A 294 9.42 -13.23 -1.56
N THR A 295 9.62 -12.39 -2.59
CA THR A 295 9.86 -10.94 -2.38
C THR A 295 8.50 -10.23 -2.27
N LEU A 296 8.02 -9.96 -1.05
CA LEU A 296 6.64 -9.51 -0.83
C LEU A 296 6.49 -8.00 -0.80
N THR A 297 5.39 -7.48 -1.34
CA THR A 297 5.14 -6.02 -1.41
C THR A 297 3.70 -5.55 -1.19
N GLY A 298 2.75 -6.46 -1.01
CA GLY A 298 1.36 -6.09 -0.71
C GLY A 298 0.64 -7.18 0.06
N ILE A 299 -0.33 -6.79 0.88
CA ILE A 299 -1.23 -7.70 1.60
C ILE A 299 -2.62 -7.10 1.72
N ALA A 300 -3.63 -7.96 1.66
CA ALA A 300 -5.05 -7.64 1.70
C ALA A 300 -5.80 -8.52 2.68
N LEU A 301 -7.01 -8.09 3.00
CA LEU A 301 -8.02 -8.92 3.66
C LEU A 301 -9.33 -8.94 2.86
N ALA A 302 -10.00 -10.10 2.85
CA ALA A 302 -11.40 -10.20 2.44
C ALA A 302 -12.14 -11.25 3.28
N HIS A 303 -13.33 -10.93 3.79
CA HIS A 303 -14.24 -11.93 4.34
C HIS A 303 -15.10 -12.50 3.20
N LEU A 304 -14.87 -13.76 2.83
CA LEU A 304 -15.57 -14.41 1.71
C LEU A 304 -16.54 -15.48 2.18
N GLU A 305 -17.57 -15.78 1.39
CA GLU A 305 -18.39 -16.98 1.60
C GLU A 305 -17.61 -18.26 1.24
N THR A 306 -17.91 -19.37 1.90
CA THR A 306 -17.19 -20.64 1.70
C THR A 306 -17.66 -21.34 0.42
N GLY A 307 -16.91 -21.17 -0.67
CA GLY A 307 -17.20 -21.83 -1.95
C GLY A 307 -16.57 -21.19 -3.20
N VAL A 308 -15.58 -20.30 -3.05
CA VAL A 308 -14.84 -19.59 -4.11
C VAL A 308 -13.42 -20.14 -4.22
#